data_AF-A0A976Q8B1-F1
#
_entry.id   AF-A0A976Q8B1-F1
#
_cell.length_a   1.000
_cell.length_b   1.000
_cell.length_c   1.000
_cell.angle_alpha   90.00
_cell.angle_beta   90.00
_cell.angle_gamma   90.00
#
_symmetry.space_group_name_H-M   'P 1'
#
loop_
_entity.id
_entity.type
_entity.pdbx_description
1 polymer ?
#
loop_
_entity_poly.entity_id
_entity_poly.type
_entity_poly.pdbx_seq_one_letter_code
_entity_poly.pdbx_strand_id
1 'polypeptide(L)'
;MNIPKIEVSTPSAKKESSLFNKFLNHPNFPQHRNLIFSAFPKLKELLSNKSKEKEENIVNEFVSGFYQEHCDKIEEIGKSMKIEATEKLIPGVKDLAVLMDYEWSNDHPGYIAIPSILPFSPFETNVFYFSILGELRGSKGKGVAFIGVHEISHFILFDVLDSIYGEETKKELNNNLIYFLKEILAPVLMNQLPLANLLSVENYLGNPNLKEIYILDQSGKKIQISRYFQNIYEKEKADGKVFSEIVKEMVQILRSIQNEIDERQKLWNMSGGKIYQDETLLQKYSESIKITP
;
A
#
# COMPACT_ATOMS: atom_id res chain seq x y z
N MET A 1 15.38 17.28 13.10
CA MET A 1 14.62 16.12 12.60
C MET A 1 15.60 15.02 12.22
N ASN A 2 15.55 13.90 12.93
CA ASN A 2 16.30 12.70 12.59
C ASN A 2 15.58 12.00 11.42
N ILE A 3 16.27 11.69 10.33
CA ILE A 3 15.69 10.94 9.20
C ILE A 3 16.32 9.55 9.20
N PRO A 4 15.54 8.47 9.27
CA PRO A 4 16.08 7.13 9.31
C PRO A 4 16.86 6.80 8.04
N LYS A 5 17.90 5.98 8.17
CA LYS A 5 18.62 5.43 7.02
C LYS A 5 17.64 4.63 6.16
N ILE A 6 17.71 4.81 4.84
CA ILE A 6 16.96 4.01 3.88
C ILE A 6 17.97 3.26 3.00
N GLU A 7 17.90 1.94 3.01
CA GLU A 7 18.79 1.09 2.24
C GLU A 7 18.05 0.33 1.16
N VAL A 8 18.47 0.50 -0.10
CA VAL A 8 18.01 -0.34 -1.20
C VAL A 8 18.89 -1.59 -1.26
N SER A 9 18.33 -2.72 -0.87
CA SER A 9 19.04 -4.00 -0.79
C SER A 9 18.87 -4.82 -2.06
N THR A 10 19.76 -5.79 -2.24
CA THR A 10 19.67 -6.77 -3.34
C THR A 10 18.59 -7.81 -2.98
N PRO A 11 17.74 -8.21 -3.94
CA PRO A 11 16.73 -9.22 -3.68
C PRO A 11 17.39 -10.58 -3.41
N SER A 12 16.76 -11.37 -2.53
CA SER A 12 17.15 -12.76 -2.28
C SER A 12 16.07 -13.66 -2.86
N ALA A 13 16.44 -14.55 -3.80
CA ALA A 13 15.51 -15.53 -4.35
C ALA A 13 14.78 -16.32 -3.26
N LYS A 14 15.48 -16.72 -2.19
CA LYS A 14 14.88 -17.43 -1.04
C LYS A 14 13.81 -16.60 -0.33
N LYS A 15 14.07 -15.31 -0.07
CA LYS A 15 13.08 -14.42 0.55
C LYS A 15 11.90 -14.19 -0.40
N GLU A 16 12.18 -13.95 -1.67
CA GLU A 16 11.14 -13.78 -2.69
C GLU A 16 10.24 -15.02 -2.80
N SER A 17 10.79 -16.23 -2.84
CA SER A 17 10.00 -17.46 -2.86
C SER A 17 9.13 -17.61 -1.62
N SER A 18 9.64 -17.19 -0.46
CA SER A 18 8.86 -17.18 0.79
C SER A 18 7.68 -16.22 0.71
N LEU A 19 7.87 -15.03 0.10
CA LEU A 19 6.80 -14.08 -0.16
C LEU A 19 5.79 -14.64 -1.17
N PHE A 20 6.24 -15.23 -2.28
CA PHE A 20 5.35 -15.88 -3.25
C PHE A 20 4.48 -16.93 -2.58
N ASN A 21 5.06 -17.85 -1.81
CA ASN A 21 4.32 -18.90 -1.10
C ASN A 21 3.31 -18.31 -0.10
N LYS A 22 3.69 -17.26 0.65
CA LYS A 22 2.81 -16.52 1.57
C LYS A 22 1.62 -15.91 0.82
N PHE A 23 1.86 -15.22 -0.30
CA PHE A 23 0.81 -14.49 -1.01
C PHE A 23 -0.05 -15.37 -1.93
N LEU A 24 0.49 -16.46 -2.46
CA LEU A 24 -0.28 -17.50 -3.17
C LEU A 24 -1.31 -18.18 -2.26
N ASN A 25 -1.07 -18.20 -0.95
CA ASN A 25 -1.87 -18.90 0.04
C ASN A 25 -2.41 -17.95 1.14
N HIS A 26 -2.53 -16.66 0.84
CA HIS A 26 -2.88 -15.67 1.85
C HIS A 26 -4.33 -15.83 2.33
N PRO A 27 -4.59 -16.06 3.63
CA PRO A 27 -5.94 -16.38 4.11
C PRO A 27 -6.92 -15.20 3.95
N ASN A 28 -6.46 -13.98 4.20
CA ASN A 28 -7.33 -12.79 4.20
C ASN A 28 -7.40 -12.06 2.86
N PHE A 29 -6.55 -12.42 1.89
CA PHE A 29 -6.42 -11.74 0.60
C PHE A 29 -6.26 -12.77 -0.53
N PRO A 30 -7.25 -13.64 -0.74
CA PRO A 30 -7.18 -14.72 -1.72
C PRO A 30 -6.97 -14.22 -3.16
N GLN A 31 -7.36 -12.98 -3.46
CA GLN A 31 -7.14 -12.33 -4.75
C GLN A 31 -5.65 -12.21 -5.13
N HIS A 32 -4.73 -12.22 -4.17
CA HIS A 32 -3.29 -12.17 -4.46
C HIS A 32 -2.84 -13.34 -5.35
N ARG A 33 -3.41 -14.54 -5.16
CA ARG A 33 -3.14 -15.70 -6.02
C ARG A 33 -3.50 -15.41 -7.47
N ASN A 34 -4.65 -14.77 -7.71
CA ASN A 34 -5.09 -14.41 -9.06
C ASN A 34 -4.19 -13.33 -9.69
N LEU A 35 -3.72 -12.35 -8.91
CA LEU A 35 -2.78 -11.34 -9.40
C LEU A 35 -1.45 -11.98 -9.81
N ILE A 36 -0.89 -12.85 -8.96
CA ILE A 36 0.35 -13.58 -9.25
C ILE A 36 0.18 -14.43 -10.51
N PHE A 37 -0.91 -15.17 -10.66
CA PHE A 37 -1.16 -15.99 -11.84
C PHE A 37 -1.43 -15.21 -13.12
N SER A 38 -2.05 -14.02 -13.01
CA SER A 38 -2.23 -13.14 -14.17
C SER A 38 -0.89 -12.57 -14.63
N ALA A 39 -0.01 -12.25 -13.67
CA ALA A 39 1.35 -11.85 -13.96
C ALA A 39 2.18 -13.01 -14.51
N PHE A 40 2.04 -14.22 -13.96
CA PHE A 40 2.86 -15.38 -14.30
C PHE A 40 2.02 -16.59 -14.71
N PRO A 41 1.45 -16.62 -15.93
CA PRO A 41 0.61 -17.73 -16.40
C PRO A 41 1.32 -19.08 -16.36
N LYS A 42 2.62 -19.12 -16.68
CA LYS A 42 3.45 -20.34 -16.60
C LYS A 42 3.50 -20.92 -15.18
N LEU A 43 3.56 -20.07 -14.15
CA LEU A 43 3.53 -20.52 -12.76
C LEU A 43 2.17 -21.15 -12.42
N LYS A 44 1.06 -20.58 -12.91
CA LYS A 44 -0.29 -21.16 -12.75
C LYS A 44 -0.37 -22.56 -13.36
N GLU A 45 0.17 -22.74 -14.56
CA GLU A 45 0.20 -24.04 -15.25
C GLU A 45 0.98 -25.08 -14.44
N LEU A 46 2.18 -24.73 -13.95
CA LEU A 46 3.03 -25.61 -13.16
C LEU A 46 2.35 -26.06 -11.85
N LEU A 47 1.59 -25.17 -11.21
CA LEU A 47 0.90 -25.43 -9.94
C LEU A 47 -0.46 -26.12 -10.09
N SER A 48 -0.96 -26.30 -11.31
CA SER A 48 -2.26 -26.94 -11.53
C SER A 48 -2.26 -28.39 -11.03
N ASN A 49 -3.15 -28.70 -10.08
CA ASN A 49 -3.36 -30.02 -9.45
C ASN A 49 -2.16 -30.57 -8.65
N LYS A 50 -1.40 -29.70 -7.96
CA LYS A 50 -0.26 -30.11 -7.12
C LYS A 50 -0.60 -30.06 -5.62
N SER A 51 0.10 -30.87 -4.82
CA SER A 51 0.07 -30.78 -3.36
C SER A 51 0.86 -29.56 -2.87
N LYS A 52 0.62 -29.11 -1.63
CA LYS A 52 1.26 -27.92 -1.05
C LYS A 52 2.80 -28.02 -0.99
N GLU A 53 3.34 -29.16 -0.60
CA GLU A 53 4.80 -29.39 -0.58
C GLU A 53 5.41 -29.30 -1.99
N LYS A 54 4.68 -29.77 -3.01
CA LYS A 54 5.09 -29.61 -4.41
C LYS A 54 4.98 -28.16 -4.88
N GLU A 55 4.00 -27.40 -4.38
CA GLU A 55 3.85 -25.97 -4.67
C GLU A 55 5.08 -25.18 -4.19
N GLU A 56 5.55 -25.38 -2.97
CA GLU A 56 6.72 -24.66 -2.44
C GLU A 56 7.99 -24.89 -3.28
N ASN A 57 8.26 -26.15 -3.66
CA ASN A 57 9.42 -26.48 -4.51
C ASN A 57 9.29 -25.85 -5.91
N ILE A 58 8.12 -25.92 -6.54
CA ILE A 58 7.86 -25.30 -7.85
C ILE A 58 8.06 -23.78 -7.78
N VAL A 59 7.59 -23.13 -6.71
CA VAL A 59 7.78 -21.69 -6.50
C VAL A 59 9.25 -21.35 -6.32
N ASN A 60 10.01 -22.15 -5.55
CA ASN A 60 11.44 -21.95 -5.35
C ASN A 60 12.22 -22.03 -6.68
N GLU A 61 11.95 -23.06 -7.48
CA GLU A 61 12.57 -23.24 -8.80
C GLU A 61 12.18 -22.13 -9.77
N PHE A 62 10.90 -21.77 -9.82
CA PHE A 62 10.38 -20.70 -10.67
C PHE A 62 11.05 -19.35 -10.36
N VAL A 63 11.07 -18.95 -9.09
CA VAL A 63 11.66 -17.67 -8.67
C VAL A 63 13.16 -17.66 -8.92
N SER A 64 13.87 -18.73 -8.57
CA SER A 64 15.31 -18.82 -8.79
C SER A 64 15.67 -18.74 -10.27
N GLY A 65 14.94 -19.45 -11.13
CA GLY A 65 15.10 -19.39 -12.57
C GLY A 65 14.81 -17.98 -13.13
N PHE A 66 13.77 -17.31 -12.63
CA PHE A 66 13.43 -15.95 -13.05
C PHE A 66 14.55 -14.94 -12.72
N TYR A 67 15.13 -15.02 -11.52
CA TYR A 67 16.26 -14.15 -11.14
C TYR A 67 17.53 -14.45 -11.94
N GLN A 68 17.78 -15.72 -12.29
CA GLN A 68 18.90 -16.10 -13.14
C GLN A 68 18.73 -15.59 -14.57
N GLU A 69 17.52 -15.70 -15.13
CA GLU A 69 17.20 -15.24 -16.48
C GLU A 69 17.31 -13.71 -16.63
N HIS A 70 16.99 -12.97 -15.56
CA HIS A 70 16.90 -11.50 -15.61
C HIS A 70 17.96 -10.78 -14.77
N CYS A 71 19.05 -11.45 -14.37
CA CYS A 71 20.02 -10.93 -13.41
C CYS A 71 20.56 -9.54 -13.76
N ASP A 72 21.05 -9.35 -14.99
CA ASP A 72 21.66 -8.10 -15.43
C ASP A 72 20.68 -6.92 -15.36
N LYS A 73 19.43 -7.16 -15.79
CA LYS A 73 18.39 -6.13 -15.78
C LYS A 73 17.94 -5.79 -14.36
N ILE A 74 17.87 -6.79 -13.48
CA ILE A 74 17.54 -6.58 -12.06
C ILE A 74 18.65 -5.76 -11.37
N GLU A 75 19.92 -6.02 -11.68
CA GLU A 75 21.04 -5.24 -11.18
C GLU A 75 21.02 -3.78 -11.68
N GLU A 76 20.71 -3.56 -12.96
CA GLU A 76 20.55 -2.23 -13.53
C GLU A 76 19.43 -1.44 -12.84
N ILE A 77 18.26 -2.07 -12.69
CA ILE A 77 17.13 -1.48 -11.95
C ILE A 77 17.56 -1.16 -10.51
N GLY A 78 18.24 -2.08 -9.83
CA GLY A 78 18.73 -1.87 -8.46
C GLY A 78 19.66 -0.66 -8.32
N LYS A 79 20.52 -0.40 -9.32
CA LYS A 79 21.38 0.80 -9.34
C LYS A 79 20.56 2.09 -9.52
N SER A 80 19.61 2.09 -10.46
CA SER A 80 18.69 3.22 -10.68
C SER A 80 17.89 3.55 -9.41
N MET A 81 17.37 2.53 -8.74
CA MET A 81 16.57 2.70 -7.52
C MET A 81 17.38 3.22 -6.34
N LYS A 82 18.68 2.88 -6.24
CA LYS A 82 19.57 3.49 -5.22
C LYS A 82 19.71 5.00 -5.41
N ILE A 83 19.79 5.45 -6.67
CA ILE A 83 19.86 6.87 -7.01
C ILE A 83 18.53 7.53 -6.67
N GLU A 84 17.41 6.98 -7.15
CA GLU A 84 16.08 7.52 -6.87
C GLU A 84 15.77 7.58 -5.36
N ALA A 85 16.21 6.57 -4.59
CA ALA A 85 16.05 6.57 -3.14
C ALA A 85 16.76 7.76 -2.48
N THR A 86 17.96 8.10 -2.97
CA THR A 86 18.74 9.23 -2.45
C THR A 86 18.14 10.57 -2.87
N GLU A 87 17.76 10.70 -4.14
CA GLU A 87 17.32 11.98 -4.73
C GLU A 87 15.86 12.32 -4.42
N LYS A 88 15.00 11.32 -4.22
CA LYS A 88 13.56 11.52 -4.05
C LYS A 88 12.98 10.87 -2.81
N LEU A 89 13.32 9.63 -2.50
CA LEU A 89 12.71 8.96 -1.35
C LEU A 89 13.11 9.62 -0.02
N ILE A 90 14.40 9.85 0.21
CA ILE A 90 14.87 10.48 1.46
C ILE A 90 14.26 11.89 1.65
N PRO A 91 14.30 12.80 0.65
CA PRO A 91 13.57 14.07 0.75
C PRO A 91 12.07 13.89 0.97
N GLY A 92 11.43 12.94 0.27
CA GLY A 92 10.01 12.67 0.41
C GLY A 92 9.63 12.16 1.80
N VAL A 93 10.47 11.37 2.44
CA VAL A 93 10.29 10.91 3.83
C VAL A 93 10.41 12.06 4.81
N LYS A 94 11.31 13.02 4.56
CA LYS A 94 11.39 14.25 5.34
C LYS A 94 10.11 15.09 5.21
N ASP A 95 9.62 15.28 4.00
CA ASP A 95 8.37 16.01 3.76
C ASP A 95 7.17 15.30 4.40
N LEU A 96 7.13 13.98 4.30
CA LEU A 96 6.13 13.13 4.95
C LEU A 96 6.13 13.31 6.47
N ALA A 97 7.30 13.35 7.09
CA ALA A 97 7.44 13.57 8.54
C ALA A 97 6.84 14.90 8.98
N VAL A 98 7.06 15.96 8.20
CA VAL A 98 6.47 17.28 8.46
C VAL A 98 4.95 17.23 8.31
N LEU A 99 4.43 16.60 7.25
CA LEU A 99 2.98 16.47 7.04
C LEU A 99 2.29 15.68 8.16
N MET A 100 3.01 14.73 8.76
CA MET A 100 2.51 13.84 9.80
C MET A 100 2.90 14.26 11.23
N ASP A 101 3.53 15.43 11.41
CA ASP A 101 4.05 15.91 12.69
C ASP A 101 4.86 14.85 13.46
N TYR A 102 5.69 14.09 12.74
CA TYR A 102 6.36 12.90 13.26
C TYR A 102 7.88 13.07 13.37
N GLU A 103 8.44 12.52 14.45
CA GLU A 103 9.88 12.45 14.69
C GLU A 103 10.31 11.02 15.01
N TRP A 104 11.25 10.49 14.23
CA TRP A 104 11.85 9.19 14.53
C TRP A 104 12.77 9.27 15.75
N SER A 105 12.79 8.19 16.51
CA SER A 105 13.78 7.99 17.57
C SER A 105 15.20 7.92 16.98
N ASN A 106 16.20 8.31 17.77
CA ASN A 106 17.61 8.29 17.35
C ASN A 106 18.15 6.87 17.08
N ASP A 107 17.52 5.86 17.65
CA ASP A 107 17.86 4.44 17.55
C ASP A 107 17.01 3.67 16.52
N HIS A 108 16.19 4.38 15.72
CA HIS A 108 15.35 3.74 14.71
C HIS A 108 16.22 2.90 13.73
N PRO A 109 15.87 1.62 13.46
CA PRO A 109 16.72 0.68 12.71
C PRO A 109 16.89 1.03 11.23
N GLY A 110 16.13 2.01 10.74
CA GLY A 110 16.08 2.36 9.33
C GLY A 110 15.07 1.54 8.56
N TYR A 111 14.91 1.88 7.28
CA TYR A 111 14.05 1.17 6.34
C TYR A 111 14.86 0.42 5.30
N ILE A 112 14.37 -0.74 4.88
CA ILE A 112 14.97 -1.55 3.82
C ILE A 112 13.98 -1.62 2.66
N ALA A 113 14.41 -1.13 1.50
CA ALA A 113 13.70 -1.26 0.24
C ALA A 113 14.25 -2.46 -0.53
N ILE A 114 13.40 -3.43 -0.88
CA ILE A 114 13.82 -4.63 -1.62
C ILE A 114 13.04 -4.71 -2.94
N PRO A 115 13.70 -4.76 -4.11
CA PRO A 115 12.99 -4.98 -5.36
C PRO A 115 12.35 -6.38 -5.35
N SER A 116 11.14 -6.49 -5.87
CA SER A 116 10.38 -7.74 -5.92
C SER A 116 9.78 -7.93 -7.30
N ILE A 117 9.67 -9.20 -7.72
CA ILE A 117 9.03 -9.58 -8.98
C ILE A 117 7.53 -9.85 -8.78
N LEU A 118 7.01 -9.80 -7.54
CA LEU A 118 5.58 -9.81 -7.28
C LEU A 118 4.90 -8.65 -8.04
N PRO A 119 3.65 -8.84 -8.52
CA PRO A 119 2.93 -7.79 -9.25
C PRO A 119 2.34 -6.69 -8.34
N PHE A 120 2.74 -6.66 -7.07
CA PHE A 120 2.36 -5.68 -6.05
C PHE A 120 3.51 -5.50 -5.08
N SER A 121 3.41 -4.50 -4.20
CA SER A 121 4.46 -4.05 -3.29
C SER A 121 4.08 -4.37 -1.84
N PRO A 122 4.37 -5.57 -1.32
CA PRO A 122 4.09 -5.88 0.08
C PRO A 122 5.06 -5.17 1.02
N PHE A 123 4.74 -5.16 2.31
CA PHE A 123 5.65 -4.69 3.35
C PHE A 123 5.61 -5.59 4.59
N GLU A 124 6.64 -5.45 5.40
CA GLU A 124 6.84 -6.05 6.73
C GLU A 124 7.27 -4.92 7.68
N THR A 125 7.73 -5.21 8.90
CA THR A 125 7.95 -4.22 9.97
C THR A 125 8.67 -2.94 9.52
N ASN A 126 9.90 -3.06 9.01
CA ASN A 126 10.70 -1.93 8.51
C ASN A 126 11.23 -2.20 7.09
N VAL A 127 10.62 -3.17 6.42
CA VAL A 127 11.00 -3.61 5.08
C VAL A 127 9.81 -3.38 4.18
N PHE A 128 10.02 -2.70 3.06
CA PHE A 128 9.04 -2.63 2.00
C PHE A 128 9.61 -3.19 0.72
N TYR A 129 8.79 -3.95 0.02
CA TYR A 129 9.11 -4.53 -1.26
C TYR A 129 8.49 -3.67 -2.35
N PHE A 130 9.22 -3.39 -3.42
CA PHE A 130 8.69 -2.60 -4.54
C PHE A 130 8.75 -3.42 -5.83
N SER A 131 7.61 -3.49 -6.54
CA SER A 131 7.50 -4.29 -7.75
C SER A 131 8.35 -3.72 -8.88
N ILE A 132 9.32 -4.50 -9.37
CA ILE A 132 10.12 -4.19 -10.56
C ILE A 132 9.59 -4.88 -11.82
N LEU A 133 8.48 -5.62 -11.72
CA LEU A 133 7.95 -6.43 -12.81
C LEU A 133 7.57 -5.62 -14.05
N GLY A 134 7.05 -4.40 -13.85
CA GLY A 134 6.74 -3.48 -14.96
C GLY A 134 7.99 -3.07 -15.74
N GLU A 135 9.04 -2.66 -15.03
CA GLU A 135 10.32 -2.27 -15.63
C GLU A 135 10.98 -3.44 -16.36
N LEU A 136 10.92 -4.64 -15.78
CA LEU A 136 11.36 -5.87 -16.44
C LEU A 136 10.61 -6.12 -17.77
N ARG A 137 9.33 -5.73 -17.86
CA ARG A 137 8.50 -5.81 -19.07
C ARG A 137 8.56 -4.59 -19.98
N GLY A 138 9.40 -3.60 -19.65
CA GLY A 138 9.57 -2.39 -20.46
C GLY A 138 8.46 -1.34 -20.27
N SER A 139 7.61 -1.48 -19.24
CA SER A 139 6.70 -0.41 -18.83
C SER A 139 7.35 0.44 -17.73
N LYS A 140 7.02 1.74 -17.70
CA LYS A 140 7.40 2.59 -16.56
C LYS A 140 6.56 2.19 -15.35
N GLY A 141 7.18 1.53 -14.39
CA GLY A 141 6.60 1.27 -13.08
C GLY A 141 6.52 2.54 -12.23
N LYS A 142 5.90 2.41 -11.06
CA LYS A 142 6.08 3.40 -9.99
C LYS A 142 7.47 3.19 -9.38
N GLY A 143 8.28 4.23 -9.32
CA GLY A 143 9.63 4.16 -8.77
C GLY A 143 9.65 3.93 -7.25
N VAL A 144 10.84 3.63 -6.72
CA VAL A 144 11.03 3.31 -5.30
C VAL A 144 10.64 4.47 -4.39
N ALA A 145 10.74 5.72 -4.86
CA ALA A 145 10.33 6.88 -4.08
C ALA A 145 8.81 6.94 -3.87
N PHE A 146 8.04 6.68 -4.94
CA PHE A 146 6.58 6.63 -4.84
C PHE A 146 6.14 5.55 -3.86
N ILE A 147 6.67 4.33 -4.02
CA ILE A 147 6.31 3.19 -3.18
C ILE A 147 6.80 3.41 -1.75
N GLY A 148 8.05 3.81 -1.57
CA GLY A 148 8.64 4.02 -0.25
C GLY A 148 7.89 5.07 0.57
N VAL A 149 7.48 6.20 -0.03
CA VAL A 149 6.64 7.19 0.66
C VAL A 149 5.30 6.60 1.08
N HIS A 150 4.65 5.85 0.18
CA HIS A 150 3.39 5.18 0.49
C HIS A 150 3.54 4.21 1.67
N GLU A 151 4.52 3.30 1.63
CA GLU A 151 4.70 2.29 2.68
C GLU A 151 5.22 2.88 3.99
N ILE A 152 6.12 3.87 3.94
CA ILE A 152 6.62 4.54 5.15
C ILE A 152 5.51 5.35 5.83
N SER A 153 4.53 5.88 5.09
CA SER A 153 3.36 6.51 5.68
C SER A 153 2.53 5.53 6.52
N HIS A 154 2.49 4.25 6.15
CA HIS A 154 1.83 3.21 6.96
C HIS A 154 2.59 2.94 8.25
N PHE A 155 3.93 2.87 8.20
CA PHE A 155 4.76 2.66 9.39
C PHE A 155 4.57 3.79 10.41
N ILE A 156 4.67 5.04 9.96
CA ILE A 156 4.44 6.21 10.81
C ILE A 156 3.02 6.18 11.38
N LEU A 157 2.01 5.87 10.56
CA LEU A 157 0.63 5.78 11.04
C LEU A 157 0.48 4.73 12.14
N PHE A 158 1.15 3.58 12.05
CA PHE A 158 1.07 2.56 13.09
C PHE A 158 1.63 3.04 14.41
N ASP A 159 2.77 3.73 14.40
CA ASP A 159 3.36 4.35 15.59
C ASP A 159 2.43 5.42 16.18
N VAL A 160 1.82 6.25 15.32
CA VAL A 160 0.83 7.26 15.73
C VAL A 160 -0.39 6.59 16.39
N LEU A 161 -0.92 5.52 15.79
CA LEU A 161 -2.03 4.76 16.40
C LEU A 161 -1.64 4.14 17.74
N ASP A 162 -0.42 3.61 17.87
CA ASP A 162 0.09 3.08 19.13
C ASP A 162 0.20 4.19 20.19
N SER A 163 0.61 5.40 19.81
CA SER A 163 0.66 6.56 20.72
C SER A 163 -0.73 7.05 21.16
N ILE A 164 -1.74 6.95 20.29
CA ILE A 164 -3.10 7.44 20.54
C ILE A 164 -3.87 6.47 21.45
N TYR A 165 -3.81 5.19 21.15
CA TYR A 165 -4.66 4.16 21.77
C TYR A 165 -3.87 3.24 22.72
N GLY A 166 -2.54 3.14 22.60
CA GLY A 166 -1.77 2.08 23.24
C GLY A 166 -2.00 0.72 22.56
N GLU A 167 -1.10 -0.23 22.80
CA GLU A 167 -1.11 -1.53 22.10
C GLU A 167 -2.40 -2.33 22.39
N GLU A 168 -2.90 -2.28 23.63
CA GLU A 168 -4.08 -3.04 24.05
C GLU A 168 -5.37 -2.49 23.44
N THR A 169 -5.59 -1.18 23.48
CA THR A 169 -6.80 -0.57 22.89
C THR A 169 -6.73 -0.53 21.36
N LYS A 170 -5.54 -0.53 20.76
CA LYS A 170 -5.40 -0.70 19.31
C LYS A 170 -5.87 -2.07 18.84
N LYS A 171 -5.74 -3.14 19.66
CA LYS A 171 -6.29 -4.47 19.34
C LYS A 171 -7.81 -4.48 19.25
N GLU A 172 -8.48 -3.48 19.83
CA GLU A 172 -9.93 -3.30 19.71
C GLU A 172 -10.33 -2.60 18.41
N LEU A 173 -9.39 -1.98 17.68
CA LEU A 173 -9.65 -1.48 16.34
C LEU A 173 -9.79 -2.64 15.36
N ASN A 174 -10.88 -2.62 14.59
CA ASN A 174 -11.10 -3.60 13.52
C ASN A 174 -9.96 -3.53 12.49
N ASN A 175 -9.37 -4.69 12.13
CA ASN A 175 -8.28 -4.78 11.16
C ASN A 175 -8.62 -4.18 9.79
N ASN A 176 -9.87 -4.30 9.33
CA ASN A 176 -10.32 -3.67 8.10
C ASN A 176 -10.37 -2.15 8.24
N LEU A 177 -10.75 -1.62 9.41
CA LEU A 177 -10.67 -0.17 9.65
C LEU A 177 -9.24 0.32 9.48
N ILE A 178 -8.28 -0.33 10.14
CA ILE A 178 -6.86 0.03 10.07
C ILE A 178 -6.37 -0.06 8.63
N TYR A 179 -6.76 -1.12 7.91
CA TYR A 179 -6.45 -1.28 6.50
C TYR A 179 -6.99 -0.13 5.66
N PHE A 180 -8.26 0.24 5.81
CA PHE A 180 -8.81 1.37 5.05
C PHE A 180 -8.19 2.70 5.43
N LEU A 181 -7.98 2.95 6.73
CA LEU A 181 -7.34 4.17 7.21
C LEU A 181 -5.97 4.36 6.55
N LYS A 182 -5.10 3.35 6.61
CA LYS A 182 -3.75 3.47 6.05
C LYS A 182 -3.77 3.66 4.54
N GLU A 183 -4.62 2.91 3.83
CA GLU A 183 -4.74 2.97 2.37
C GLU A 183 -5.38 4.27 1.87
N ILE A 184 -6.25 4.90 2.67
CA ILE A 184 -6.84 6.22 2.42
C ILE A 184 -5.83 7.32 2.74
N LEU A 185 -5.09 7.20 3.83
CA LEU A 185 -4.22 8.27 4.30
C LEU A 185 -2.97 8.44 3.43
N ALA A 186 -2.44 7.34 2.87
CA ALA A 186 -1.32 7.42 1.95
C ALA A 186 -1.58 8.35 0.74
N PRO A 187 -2.66 8.21 -0.06
CA PRO A 187 -2.98 9.17 -1.10
C PRO A 187 -3.34 10.56 -0.58
N VAL A 188 -3.96 10.69 0.61
CA VAL A 188 -4.20 12.01 1.22
C VAL A 188 -2.89 12.78 1.37
N LEU A 189 -1.87 12.13 1.94
CA LEU A 189 -0.54 12.71 2.18
C LEU A 189 0.23 12.94 0.87
N MET A 190 0.23 11.95 -0.04
CA MET A 190 0.97 12.04 -1.31
C MET A 190 0.46 13.12 -2.26
N ASN A 191 -0.78 13.59 -2.09
CA ASN A 191 -1.33 14.72 -2.84
C ASN A 191 -0.99 16.09 -2.23
N GLN A 192 -0.37 16.15 -1.05
CA GLN A 192 0.01 17.41 -0.42
C GLN A 192 1.33 17.95 -0.97
N LEU A 193 1.44 19.28 -1.06
CA LEU A 193 2.73 19.91 -1.32
C LEU A 193 3.60 19.88 -0.04
N PRO A 194 4.92 19.69 -0.17
CA PRO A 194 5.71 19.57 -1.42
C PRO A 194 5.78 18.15 -2.03
N LEU A 195 5.27 17.14 -1.32
CA LEU A 195 5.41 15.73 -1.69
C LEU A 195 4.85 15.38 -3.08
N ALA A 196 3.70 15.95 -3.43
CA ALA A 196 3.07 15.79 -4.75
C ALA A 196 4.00 16.22 -5.90
N ASN A 197 4.70 17.35 -5.74
CA ASN A 197 5.65 17.84 -6.75
C ASN A 197 6.86 16.91 -6.88
N LEU A 198 7.44 16.51 -5.73
CA LEU A 198 8.62 15.65 -5.70
C LEU A 198 8.36 14.29 -6.37
N LEU A 199 7.18 13.72 -6.13
CA LEU A 199 6.76 12.45 -6.69
C LEU A 199 6.13 12.57 -8.08
N SER A 200 5.93 13.80 -8.58
CA SER A 200 5.20 14.09 -9.83
C SER A 200 3.82 13.43 -9.85
N VAL A 201 3.10 13.58 -8.73
CA VAL A 201 1.77 13.01 -8.51
C VAL A 201 0.73 14.10 -8.57
N GLU A 202 -0.25 13.91 -9.44
CA GLU A 202 -1.47 14.72 -9.46
C GLU A 202 -2.65 13.80 -9.19
N ASN A 203 -3.49 14.18 -8.22
CA ASN A 203 -4.81 13.57 -8.04
C ASN A 203 -4.78 12.05 -7.77
N TYR A 204 -3.76 11.55 -7.06
CA TYR A 204 -3.63 10.13 -6.76
C TYR A 204 -4.74 9.65 -5.82
N LEU A 205 -5.52 8.66 -6.26
CA LEU A 205 -6.68 8.13 -5.53
C LEU A 205 -6.37 6.88 -4.69
N GLY A 206 -5.10 6.50 -4.54
CA GLY A 206 -4.74 5.30 -3.78
C GLY A 206 -4.86 4.01 -4.59
N ASN A 207 -5.06 2.91 -3.85
CA ASN A 207 -5.20 1.58 -4.42
C ASN A 207 -6.54 1.39 -5.14
N PRO A 208 -6.63 0.48 -6.14
CA PRO A 208 -7.84 0.29 -6.93
C PRO A 208 -9.12 0.09 -6.09
N ASN A 209 -9.03 -0.65 -4.98
CA ASN A 209 -10.13 -0.89 -4.06
C ASN A 209 -10.69 0.38 -3.37
N LEU A 210 -10.07 1.54 -3.53
CA LEU A 210 -10.59 2.81 -3.00
C LEU A 210 -11.23 3.69 -4.07
N LYS A 211 -10.83 3.51 -5.33
CA LYS A 211 -11.16 4.45 -6.43
C LYS A 211 -12.64 4.64 -6.64
N GLU A 212 -13.41 3.59 -6.38
CA GLU A 212 -14.84 3.53 -6.59
C GLU A 212 -15.64 3.54 -5.29
N ILE A 213 -15.02 3.87 -4.16
CA ILE A 213 -15.74 4.07 -2.91
C ILE A 213 -16.05 5.56 -2.76
N TYR A 214 -17.31 5.87 -2.52
CA TYR A 214 -17.78 7.25 -2.46
C TYR A 214 -18.50 7.52 -1.15
N ILE A 215 -18.32 8.73 -0.65
CA ILE A 215 -19.05 9.31 0.47
C ILE A 215 -20.08 10.29 -0.10
N LEU A 216 -21.30 10.25 0.43
CA LEU A 216 -22.27 11.31 0.26
C LEU A 216 -22.07 12.32 1.38
N ASP A 217 -21.57 13.51 1.05
CA ASP A 217 -21.35 14.56 2.04
C ASP A 217 -22.68 15.17 2.54
N GLN A 218 -22.59 16.07 3.53
CA GLN A 218 -23.75 16.74 4.11
C GLN A 218 -24.53 17.61 3.10
N SER A 219 -23.90 18.02 1.99
CA SER A 219 -24.55 18.77 0.91
C SER A 219 -25.27 17.87 -0.11
N GLY A 220 -25.15 16.54 0.05
CA GLY A 220 -25.65 15.57 -0.92
C GLY A 220 -24.72 15.36 -2.12
N LYS A 221 -23.49 15.86 -2.06
CA LYS A 221 -22.49 15.66 -3.13
C LYS A 221 -21.78 14.32 -2.94
N LYS A 222 -21.64 13.60 -4.05
CA LYS A 222 -20.85 12.36 -4.14
C LYS A 222 -19.36 12.70 -4.27
N ILE A 223 -18.54 12.21 -3.35
CA ILE A 223 -17.09 12.48 -3.29
C ILE A 223 -16.34 11.15 -3.11
N GLN A 224 -15.27 10.90 -3.87
CA GLN A 224 -14.43 9.71 -3.66
C GLN A 224 -13.86 9.69 -2.23
N ILE A 225 -13.79 8.53 -1.59
CA ILE A 225 -13.39 8.40 -0.18
C ILE A 225 -12.03 9.06 0.10
N SER A 226 -11.01 8.84 -0.74
CA SER A 226 -9.70 9.47 -0.56
C SER A 226 -9.77 11.00 -0.65
N ARG A 227 -10.66 11.56 -1.47
CA ARG A 227 -10.86 13.01 -1.58
C ARG A 227 -11.64 13.59 -0.41
N TYR A 228 -12.63 12.84 0.07
CA TYR A 228 -13.38 13.21 1.26
C TYR A 228 -12.43 13.35 2.46
N PHE A 229 -11.56 12.35 2.68
CA PHE A 229 -10.55 12.40 3.74
C PHE A 229 -9.42 13.41 3.47
N GLN A 230 -9.10 13.69 2.20
CA GLN A 230 -8.17 14.76 1.86
C GLN A 230 -8.71 16.13 2.30
N ASN A 231 -9.99 16.42 2.05
CA ASN A 231 -10.62 17.66 2.48
C ASN A 231 -10.63 17.80 4.00
N ILE A 232 -10.83 16.69 4.73
CA ILE A 232 -10.72 16.68 6.20
C ILE A 232 -9.30 17.03 6.63
N TYR A 233 -8.30 16.33 6.09
CA TYR A 233 -6.89 16.60 6.42
C TYR A 233 -6.52 18.08 6.20
N GLU A 234 -6.85 18.62 5.03
CA GLU A 234 -6.52 20.00 4.65
C GLU A 234 -7.22 21.03 5.56
N LYS A 235 -8.51 20.81 5.86
CA LYS A 235 -9.27 21.65 6.79
C LYS A 235 -8.66 21.63 8.19
N GLU A 236 -8.46 20.44 8.75
CA GLU A 236 -7.98 20.30 10.12
C GLU A 236 -6.54 20.80 10.29
N LYS A 237 -5.67 20.62 9.28
CA LYS A 237 -4.34 21.23 9.26
C LYS A 237 -4.41 22.76 9.21
N ALA A 238 -5.32 23.33 8.42
CA ALA A 238 -5.52 24.79 8.36
C ALA A 238 -6.04 25.36 9.70
N ASP A 239 -6.85 24.58 10.41
CA ASP A 239 -7.34 24.89 11.76
C ASP A 239 -6.27 24.67 12.86
N GLY A 240 -5.06 24.24 12.49
CA GLY A 240 -3.91 24.10 13.38
C GLY A 240 -3.87 22.80 14.18
N LYS A 241 -4.71 21.80 13.85
CA LYS A 241 -4.66 20.49 14.51
C LYS A 241 -3.35 19.75 14.17
N VAL A 242 -2.83 19.03 15.16
CA VAL A 242 -1.71 18.11 14.93
C VAL A 242 -2.20 16.81 14.30
N PHE A 243 -1.32 16.13 13.57
CA PHE A 243 -1.67 14.94 12.80
C PHE A 243 -2.36 13.85 13.62
N SER A 244 -1.96 13.64 14.87
CA SER A 244 -2.60 12.63 15.74
C SER A 244 -4.07 12.95 16.06
N GLU A 245 -4.44 14.23 16.12
CA GLU A 245 -5.84 14.65 16.28
C GLU A 245 -6.64 14.42 15.01
N ILE A 246 -6.03 14.70 13.85
CA ILE A 246 -6.61 14.41 12.53
C ILE A 246 -6.87 12.90 12.39
N VAL A 247 -5.90 12.07 12.76
CA VAL A 247 -6.04 10.59 12.74
C VAL A 247 -7.20 10.14 13.64
N LYS A 248 -7.34 10.69 14.86
CA LYS A 248 -8.47 10.37 15.76
C LYS A 248 -9.81 10.67 15.09
N GLU A 249 -9.95 11.83 14.45
CA GLU A 249 -11.16 12.23 13.75
C GLU A 249 -11.46 11.31 12.56
N MET A 250 -10.44 10.98 11.76
CA MET A 250 -10.59 10.05 10.65
C MET A 250 -11.01 8.65 11.12
N VAL A 251 -10.43 8.15 12.22
CA VAL A 251 -10.82 6.89 12.84
C VAL A 251 -12.28 6.91 13.30
N GLN A 252 -12.74 7.99 13.92
CA GLN A 252 -14.14 8.12 14.35
C GLN A 252 -15.10 8.07 13.17
N ILE A 253 -14.78 8.75 12.07
CA ILE A 253 -15.57 8.71 10.84
C ILE A 253 -15.58 7.30 10.25
N LEU A 254 -14.42 6.66 10.11
CA LEU A 254 -14.36 5.29 9.57
C LEU A 254 -15.12 4.29 10.45
N ARG A 255 -15.09 4.45 11.78
CA ARG A 255 -15.88 3.63 12.71
C ARG A 255 -17.37 3.78 12.46
N SER A 256 -17.86 4.99 12.17
CA SER A 256 -19.30 5.21 11.94
C SER A 256 -19.80 4.55 10.64
N ILE A 257 -18.90 4.24 9.71
CA ILE A 257 -19.20 3.58 8.43
C ILE A 257 -18.58 2.18 8.29
N GLN A 258 -18.20 1.55 9.42
CA GLN A 258 -17.46 0.27 9.43
C GLN A 258 -18.12 -0.83 8.62
N ASN A 259 -19.44 -1.01 8.78
CA ASN A 259 -20.19 -2.08 8.11
C ASN A 259 -20.09 -1.96 6.58
N GLU A 260 -20.14 -0.73 6.08
CA GLU A 260 -20.13 -0.46 4.64
C GLU A 260 -18.74 -0.69 4.07
N ILE A 261 -17.71 -0.27 4.81
CA ILE A 261 -16.31 -0.58 4.48
C ILE A 261 -16.07 -2.10 4.45
N ASP A 262 -16.58 -2.83 5.44
CA ASP A 262 -16.45 -4.29 5.51
C ASP A 262 -17.15 -4.98 4.33
N GLU A 263 -18.32 -4.48 3.90
CA GLU A 263 -19.00 -4.99 2.71
C GLU A 263 -18.19 -4.72 1.45
N ARG A 264 -17.63 -3.52 1.27
CA ARG A 264 -16.75 -3.20 0.14
C ARG A 264 -15.51 -4.10 0.12
N GLN A 265 -14.89 -4.36 1.27
CA GLN A 265 -13.75 -5.27 1.35
C GLN A 265 -14.12 -6.70 0.94
N LYS A 266 -15.28 -7.20 1.38
CA LYS A 266 -15.77 -8.53 0.99
C LYS A 266 -15.96 -8.63 -0.51
N LEU A 267 -16.63 -7.66 -1.13
CA LEU A 267 -16.81 -7.61 -2.58
C LEU A 267 -15.47 -7.56 -3.32
N TRP A 268 -14.53 -6.73 -2.86
CA TRP A 268 -13.19 -6.65 -3.44
C TRP A 268 -12.40 -7.95 -3.29
N ASN A 269 -12.46 -8.62 -2.14
CA ASN A 269 -11.77 -9.90 -1.94
C ASN A 269 -12.32 -11.02 -2.82
N MET A 270 -13.65 -11.01 -3.09
CA MET A 270 -14.29 -12.00 -3.95
C MET A 270 -13.96 -11.79 -5.43
N SER A 271 -13.96 -10.54 -5.89
CA SER A 271 -13.96 -10.23 -7.33
C SER A 271 -12.69 -9.52 -7.81
N GLY A 272 -11.97 -8.84 -6.92
CA GLY A 272 -10.79 -8.05 -7.22
C GLY A 272 -11.02 -7.09 -8.38
N GLY A 273 -10.05 -7.00 -9.29
CA GLY A 273 -10.16 -6.16 -10.49
C GLY A 273 -11.28 -6.55 -11.46
N LYS A 274 -11.91 -7.73 -11.32
CA LYS A 274 -13.07 -8.09 -12.16
C LYS A 274 -14.30 -7.24 -11.87
N ILE A 275 -14.35 -6.53 -10.74
CA ILE A 275 -15.41 -5.55 -10.44
C ILE A 275 -15.56 -4.55 -11.60
N TYR A 276 -14.46 -4.12 -12.22
CA TYR A 276 -14.50 -3.14 -13.32
C TYR A 276 -15.00 -3.71 -14.65
N GLN A 277 -15.24 -5.02 -14.74
CA GLN A 277 -15.71 -5.71 -15.94
C GLN A 277 -17.19 -6.11 -15.82
N ASP A 278 -17.80 -5.95 -14.64
CA ASP A 278 -19.18 -6.29 -14.34
C ASP A 278 -19.92 -5.02 -13.89
N GLU A 279 -20.81 -4.52 -14.74
CA GLU A 279 -21.54 -3.27 -14.51
C GLU A 279 -22.43 -3.33 -13.26
N THR A 280 -23.09 -4.47 -13.01
CA THR A 280 -23.98 -4.64 -11.85
C THR A 280 -23.16 -4.65 -10.56
N LEU A 281 -22.04 -5.36 -10.57
CA LEU A 281 -21.14 -5.41 -9.43
C LEU A 281 -20.47 -4.06 -9.17
N LEU A 282 -20.05 -3.36 -10.22
CA LEU A 282 -19.50 -2.01 -10.12
C LEU A 282 -20.53 -1.04 -9.55
N GLN A 283 -21.77 -1.07 -10.03
CA GLN A 283 -22.83 -0.21 -9.52
C GLN A 283 -23.06 -0.42 -8.01
N LYS A 284 -23.11 -1.68 -7.57
CA LYS A 284 -23.21 -2.02 -6.14
C LYS A 284 -22.00 -1.51 -5.36
N TYR A 285 -20.79 -1.70 -5.89
CA TYR A 285 -19.55 -1.27 -5.25
C TYR A 285 -19.46 0.26 -5.12
N SER A 286 -19.92 0.98 -6.15
CA SER A 286 -19.87 2.44 -6.26
C SER A 286 -21.04 3.17 -5.61
N GLU A 287 -21.94 2.46 -4.90
CA GLU A 287 -23.00 3.07 -4.13
C GLU A 287 -22.42 3.88 -2.97
N SER A 288 -22.89 5.14 -2.85
CA SER A 288 -22.34 6.10 -1.90
C SER A 288 -22.70 5.75 -0.45
N ILE A 289 -21.72 5.85 0.43
CA ILE A 289 -21.86 5.68 1.88
C ILE A 289 -22.34 7.01 2.47
N LYS A 290 -23.38 6.95 3.32
CA LYS A 290 -23.89 8.12 4.04
C LYS A 290 -23.24 8.19 5.42
N ILE A 291 -22.69 9.34 5.77
CA ILE A 291 -22.20 9.59 7.13
C ILE A 291 -23.36 10.17 7.94
N THR A 292 -23.76 9.45 8.98
CA THR A 292 -24.78 9.93 9.92
C THR A 292 -24.07 10.76 11.00
N PRO A 293 -24.55 11.97 11.34
CA PRO A 293 -24.01 12.78 12.43
C PRO A 293 -23.99 12.07 13.78
#